data_AF-A0AAV5VVC6-F1
#
_entry.id   AF-A0AAV5VVC6-F1
#
_cell.length_a   1.000
_cell.length_b   1.000
_cell.length_c   1.000
_cell.angle_alpha   90.00
_cell.angle_beta   90.00
_cell.angle_gamma   90.00
#
_symmetry.space_group_name_H-M   'P 1'
#
loop_
_entity.id
_entity.type
_entity.pdbx_description
1 polymer ?
#
loop_
_entity_poly.entity_id
_entity_poly.type
_entity_poly.pdbx_seq_one_letter_code
_entity_poly.pdbx_strand_id
1 'polypeptide(L)'
;QLCPKCDWIERQLNFGVVDEQTANTNGITTITVVFVFAIFIGLCFGHIVYELRKHHQLSSQSAVRMSSILRQTKQALVQIGLFGIFLALPTMLLLSPLIFEVTEEVQLPALLLFSSNSFVNSVAQINGTPAFRSFFRPVSRIGANQISSSKL
;
A
#
# COMPACT_ATOMS: atom_id res chain seq x y z
N GLN A 1 -34.73 30.30 -31.97
CA GLN A 1 -33.60 30.46 -31.03
C GLN A 1 -33.48 29.16 -30.25
N LEU A 2 -32.30 28.51 -30.31
CA LEU A 2 -31.99 27.25 -29.65
C LEU A 2 -31.94 27.44 -28.12
N CYS A 3 -32.57 26.49 -27.40
CA CYS A 3 -32.56 26.21 -25.96
C CYS A 3 -32.61 27.38 -24.95
N PRO A 4 -33.62 27.42 -24.06
CA PRO A 4 -33.60 28.35 -22.93
C PRO A 4 -32.40 28.02 -22.04
N LYS A 5 -31.74 29.06 -21.52
CA LYS A 5 -30.64 28.97 -20.55
C LYS A 5 -31.02 27.96 -19.48
N CYS A 6 -30.38 26.82 -19.60
CA CYS A 6 -30.51 25.68 -18.72
C CYS A 6 -29.78 26.07 -17.43
N ASP A 7 -30.56 26.57 -16.46
CA ASP A 7 -30.13 27.15 -15.19
C ASP A 7 -29.73 26.08 -14.15
N TRP A 8 -28.93 25.11 -14.60
CA TRP A 8 -28.50 23.97 -13.77
C TRP A 8 -27.36 24.35 -12.81
N ILE A 9 -26.69 25.48 -13.07
CA ILE A 9 -25.56 25.97 -12.27
C ILE A 9 -26.03 26.50 -10.91
N GLU A 10 -27.19 27.16 -10.83
CA GLU A 10 -27.68 27.73 -9.57
C GLU A 10 -28.36 26.71 -8.63
N ARG A 11 -28.72 25.51 -9.12
CA ARG A 11 -29.47 24.53 -8.33
C ARG A 11 -28.66 23.43 -7.66
N GLN A 12 -27.32 23.43 -7.77
CA GLN A 12 -26.44 22.38 -7.22
C GLN A 12 -26.85 20.94 -7.57
N LEU A 13 -27.57 20.75 -8.69
CA LEU A 13 -28.03 19.44 -9.16
C LEU A 13 -27.12 18.84 -10.24
N ASN A 14 -26.00 19.48 -10.54
CA ASN A 14 -24.98 18.95 -11.44
C ASN A 14 -23.96 18.12 -10.65
N PHE A 15 -24.29 16.85 -10.42
CA PHE A 15 -23.35 15.86 -9.89
C PHE A 15 -22.17 15.55 -10.84
N GLY A 16 -22.08 16.21 -12.00
CA GLY A 16 -21.07 15.97 -13.03
C GLY A 16 -20.27 17.19 -13.51
N VAL A 17 -20.46 18.38 -12.93
CA VAL A 17 -19.64 19.57 -13.29
C VAL A 17 -18.76 19.93 -12.11
N VAL A 18 -17.55 19.35 -12.10
CA VAL A 18 -16.49 19.76 -11.18
C VAL A 18 -15.97 21.11 -11.64
N ASP A 19 -15.91 22.08 -10.72
CA ASP A 19 -15.34 23.39 -10.99
C ASP A 19 -13.89 23.27 -11.52
N GLU A 20 -13.52 24.08 -12.51
CA GLU A 20 -12.22 24.00 -13.20
C GLU A 20 -11.04 24.08 -12.21
N GLN A 21 -11.15 24.91 -11.18
CA GLN A 21 -10.11 25.05 -10.16
C GLN A 21 -9.99 23.78 -9.30
N THR A 22 -11.12 23.14 -9.03
CA THR A 22 -11.18 21.88 -8.27
C THR A 22 -10.62 20.72 -9.11
N ALA A 23 -11.00 20.63 -10.38
CA ALA A 23 -10.49 19.62 -11.30
C ALA A 23 -8.97 19.75 -11.50
N ASN A 24 -8.47 20.97 -11.66
CA ASN A 24 -7.04 21.24 -11.81
C ASN A 24 -6.25 20.86 -10.54
N THR A 25 -6.75 21.27 -9.37
CA THR A 25 -6.11 20.93 -8.08
C THR A 25 -6.02 19.42 -7.89
N ASN A 26 -7.10 18.70 -8.16
CA ASN A 26 -7.13 17.24 -8.03
C ASN A 26 -6.23 16.52 -9.04
N GLY A 27 -6.16 17.02 -10.27
CA GLY A 27 -5.25 16.51 -11.29
C GLY A 27 -3.78 16.64 -10.86
N ILE A 28 -3.40 17.82 -10.36
CA ILE A 28 -2.05 18.09 -9.84
C ILE A 28 -1.74 17.17 -8.65
N THR A 29 -2.66 17.02 -7.71
CA THR A 29 -2.50 16.12 -6.55
C THR A 29 -2.26 14.69 -7.00
N THR A 30 -3.06 14.19 -7.95
CA THR A 30 -2.94 12.81 -8.43
C THR A 30 -1.61 12.56 -9.12
N ILE A 31 -1.20 13.44 -10.04
CA ILE A 31 0.10 13.35 -10.72
C ILE A 31 1.25 13.36 -9.71
N THR A 32 1.17 14.25 -8.72
CA THR A 32 2.21 14.38 -7.68
C THR A 32 2.31 13.09 -6.87
N VAL A 33 1.19 12.51 -6.43
CA VAL A 33 1.17 11.27 -5.66
C VAL A 33 1.73 10.10 -6.47
N VAL A 34 1.32 9.97 -7.74
CA VAL A 34 1.85 8.95 -8.67
C VAL A 34 3.37 9.06 -8.77
N PHE A 35 3.86 10.28 -9.01
CA PHE A 35 5.26 10.54 -9.20
C PHE A 35 6.09 10.24 -7.95
N VAL A 36 5.61 10.65 -6.77
CA VAL A 36 6.27 10.37 -5.49
C VAL A 36 6.36 8.86 -5.22
N PHE A 37 5.27 8.11 -5.46
CA PHE A 37 5.30 6.66 -5.29
C PHE A 37 6.22 5.97 -6.28
N ALA A 38 6.24 6.40 -7.55
CA ALA A 38 7.13 5.83 -8.56
C ALA A 38 8.61 6.05 -8.21
N ILE A 39 8.98 7.25 -7.76
CA ILE A 39 10.35 7.55 -7.30
C ILE A 39 10.71 6.70 -6.09
N PHE A 40 9.83 6.65 -5.08
CA PHE A 40 10.09 5.89 -3.87
C PHE A 40 10.33 4.41 -4.17
N ILE A 41 9.46 3.79 -4.97
CA ILE A 41 9.61 2.39 -5.38
C ILE A 41 10.90 2.18 -6.16
N GLY A 42 11.23 3.08 -7.10
CA GLY A 42 12.45 3.01 -7.89
C GLY A 42 13.72 3.09 -7.04
N LEU A 43 13.78 4.03 -6.10
CA LEU A 43 14.91 4.19 -5.18
C LEU A 43 15.05 2.97 -4.25
N CYS A 44 13.94 2.48 -3.69
CA CYS A 44 13.97 1.30 -2.83
C CYS A 44 14.42 0.05 -3.60
N PHE A 45 13.92 -0.16 -4.81
CA PHE A 45 14.34 -1.28 -5.66
C PHE A 45 15.81 -1.17 -6.05
N GLY A 46 16.25 0.01 -6.47
CA GLY A 46 17.65 0.30 -6.81
C GLY A 46 18.59 0.04 -5.64
N HIS A 47 18.23 0.49 -4.44
CA HIS A 47 19.00 0.24 -3.22
C HIS A 47 19.13 -1.26 -2.91
N ILE A 48 18.03 -2.02 -3.02
CA ILE A 48 18.04 -3.47 -2.82
C ILE A 48 18.98 -4.17 -3.82
N VAL A 49 18.88 -3.83 -5.10
CA VAL A 49 19.74 -4.42 -6.15
C VAL A 49 21.21 -4.05 -5.92
N TYR A 50 21.47 -2.80 -5.54
CA TYR A 50 22.81 -2.33 -5.23
C TYR A 50 23.44 -3.11 -4.07
N GLU A 51 22.73 -3.24 -2.94
CA GLU A 51 23.23 -4.00 -1.78
C GLU A 51 23.41 -5.48 -2.14
N LEU A 52 22.50 -6.07 -2.92
CA LEU A 52 22.66 -7.46 -3.39
C LEU A 52 23.92 -7.64 -4.25
N ARG A 53 24.19 -6.72 -5.18
CA ARG A 53 25.40 -6.75 -6.04
C ARG A 53 26.67 -6.56 -5.23
N LYS A 54 26.68 -5.57 -4.32
CA LYS A 54 27.80 -5.30 -3.42
C LYS A 54 28.13 -6.51 -2.55
N HIS A 55 27.10 -7.17 -2.02
CA HIS A 55 27.30 -8.40 -1.26
C HIS A 55 27.77 -9.57 -2.11
N HIS A 56 27.26 -9.73 -3.33
CA HIS A 56 27.74 -10.78 -4.24
C HIS A 56 29.25 -10.62 -4.53
N GLN A 57 29.70 -9.39 -4.75
CA GLN A 57 31.12 -9.07 -4.99
C GLN A 57 32.01 -9.32 -3.75
N LEU A 58 31.47 -9.15 -2.54
CA LEU A 58 32.18 -9.35 -1.28
C LEU A 58 32.06 -10.78 -0.71
N SER A 59 31.21 -11.64 -1.28
CA SER A 59 30.78 -12.90 -0.66
C SER A 59 31.73 -14.09 -0.77
N SER A 60 33.01 -13.90 -1.09
CA SER A 60 33.98 -15.02 -1.04
C SER A 60 34.21 -15.60 0.37
N GLN A 61 33.63 -15.03 1.44
CA GLN A 61 34.06 -15.33 2.82
C GLN A 61 33.04 -15.86 3.84
N SER A 62 31.72 -15.94 3.63
CA SER A 62 30.84 -16.65 4.61
C SER A 62 29.41 -16.92 4.13
N ALA A 63 29.05 -18.21 4.02
CA ALA A 63 27.69 -18.66 3.71
C ALA A 63 26.63 -18.20 4.74
N VAL A 64 27.03 -18.01 6.01
CA VAL A 64 26.10 -17.60 7.09
C VAL A 64 25.65 -16.15 6.91
N ARG A 65 26.58 -15.25 6.57
CA ARG A 65 26.29 -13.83 6.33
C ARG A 65 25.43 -13.63 5.08
N MET A 66 25.64 -14.47 4.06
CA MET A 66 24.82 -14.47 2.84
C MET A 66 23.35 -14.84 3.12
N SER A 67 23.11 -15.79 4.03
CA SER A 67 21.74 -16.23 4.39
C SER A 67 20.92 -15.14 5.09
N SER A 68 21.54 -14.34 5.97
CA SER A 68 20.84 -13.27 6.69
C SER A 68 20.50 -12.09 5.78
N ILE A 69 21.39 -11.76 4.85
CA ILE A 69 21.15 -10.72 3.83
C ILE A 69 20.02 -11.12 2.91
N LEU A 70 20.05 -12.34 2.34
CA LEU A 70 18.96 -12.86 1.49
C LEU A 70 17.61 -12.77 2.18
N ARG A 71 17.58 -13.09 3.47
CA ARG A 71 16.36 -13.01 4.29
C ARG A 71 15.90 -11.57 4.50
N GLN A 72 16.81 -10.64 4.80
CA GLN A 72 16.49 -9.21 4.92
C GLN A 72 16.01 -8.63 3.59
N THR A 73 16.66 -8.98 2.48
CA THR A 73 16.25 -8.58 1.13
C THR A 73 14.85 -9.10 0.78
N LYS A 74 14.56 -10.37 1.10
CA LYS A 74 13.21 -10.93 0.92
C LYS A 74 12.16 -10.19 1.75
N GLN A 75 12.49 -9.84 3.00
CA GLN A 75 11.60 -9.08 3.87
C GLN A 75 11.35 -7.66 3.33
N ALA A 76 12.38 -6.96 2.87
CA ALA A 76 12.26 -5.65 2.27
C ALA A 76 11.42 -5.69 0.97
N LEU A 77 11.61 -6.72 0.13
CA LEU A 77 10.80 -6.92 -1.08
C LEU A 77 9.32 -7.13 -0.75
N VAL A 78 9.02 -7.94 0.27
CA VAL A 78 7.65 -8.14 0.74
C VAL A 78 7.06 -6.82 1.25
N GLN A 79 7.81 -6.01 1.99
CA GLN A 79 7.34 -4.71 2.47
C GLN A 79 7.04 -3.73 1.34
N ILE A 80 7.88 -3.67 0.29
CA ILE A 80 7.63 -2.84 -0.89
C ILE A 80 6.37 -3.32 -1.62
N GLY A 81 6.19 -4.63 -1.78
CA GLY A 81 4.99 -5.20 -2.38
C GLY A 81 3.72 -4.86 -1.60
N LEU A 82 3.77 -4.97 -0.26
CA LEU A 82 2.66 -4.61 0.62
C LEU A 82 2.34 -3.11 0.56
N PHE A 83 3.36 -2.26 0.54
CA PHE A 83 3.18 -0.82 0.32
C PHE A 83 2.47 -0.54 -1.01
N GLY A 84 2.85 -1.24 -2.07
CA GLY A 84 2.19 -1.13 -3.38
C GLY A 84 0.71 -1.49 -3.33
N ILE A 85 0.38 -2.65 -2.75
CA ILE A 85 -0.99 -3.21 -2.75
C ILE A 85 -1.91 -2.50 -1.77
N PHE A 86 -1.42 -2.14 -0.57
CA PHE A 86 -2.24 -1.65 0.53
C PHE A 86 -2.16 -0.15 0.72
N LEU A 87 -1.20 0.55 0.11
CA LEU A 87 -1.10 2.01 0.21
C LEU A 87 -1.15 2.69 -1.16
N ALA A 88 -0.24 2.34 -2.07
CA ALA A 88 -0.14 3.05 -3.34
C ALA A 88 -1.37 2.82 -4.24
N LEU A 89 -1.73 1.55 -4.48
CA LEU A 89 -2.88 1.20 -5.32
C LEU A 89 -4.21 1.73 -4.77
N PRO A 90 -4.53 1.58 -3.46
CA PRO A 90 -5.78 2.11 -2.94
C PRO A 90 -5.82 3.63 -2.93
N THR A 91 -4.70 4.30 -2.67
CA THR A 91 -4.62 5.77 -2.77
C THR A 91 -4.90 6.23 -4.20
N MET A 92 -4.37 5.53 -5.21
CA MET A 92 -4.67 5.82 -6.62
C MET A 92 -6.15 5.63 -6.94
N LEU A 93 -6.76 4.55 -6.45
CA LEU A 93 -8.17 4.26 -6.65
C LEU A 93 -9.08 5.25 -5.91
N LEU A 94 -8.66 5.76 -4.75
CA LEU A 94 -9.40 6.80 -4.02
C LEU A 94 -9.27 8.18 -4.67
N LEU A 95 -8.17 8.44 -5.38
CA LEU A 95 -7.96 9.67 -6.16
C LEU A 95 -8.58 9.59 -7.57
N SER A 96 -8.80 8.39 -8.09
CA SER A 96 -9.37 8.18 -9.43
C SER A 96 -10.75 8.81 -9.69
N PRO A 97 -11.70 8.88 -8.73
CA PRO A 97 -13.00 9.56 -8.91
C PRO A 97 -12.86 11.04 -9.27
N LEU A 98 -11.70 11.64 -8.96
CA LEU A 98 -11.42 13.05 -9.25
C LEU A 98 -11.03 13.29 -10.72
N ILE A 99 -10.76 12.23 -11.49
CA ILE A 99 -10.28 12.30 -12.88
C ILE A 99 -11.13 11.42 -13.82
N PHE A 100 -11.59 10.28 -13.34
CA PHE A 100 -12.45 9.33 -14.03
C PHE A 100 -13.69 9.12 -13.16
N GLU A 101 -14.90 9.09 -13.70
CA GLU A 101 -16.11 8.74 -12.94
C GLU A 101 -16.02 7.28 -12.45
N VAL A 102 -15.30 7.07 -11.35
CA VAL A 102 -15.15 5.76 -10.73
C VAL A 102 -16.27 5.60 -9.70
N THR A 103 -17.10 4.58 -9.93
CA THR A 103 -18.29 4.27 -9.15
C THR A 103 -17.95 3.97 -7.68
N GLU A 104 -18.90 4.28 -6.78
CA GLU A 104 -18.78 4.07 -5.33
C GLU A 104 -18.41 2.61 -4.95
N GLU A 105 -18.75 1.65 -5.81
CA GLU A 105 -18.44 0.23 -5.67
C GLU A 105 -16.94 -0.09 -5.58
N VAL A 106 -16.08 0.77 -6.15
CA VAL A 106 -14.61 0.58 -6.14
C VAL A 106 -13.96 1.32 -4.97
N GLN A 107 -14.58 2.40 -4.49
CA GLN A 107 -14.03 3.25 -3.42
C GLN A 107 -14.06 2.54 -2.06
N LEU A 108 -15.15 1.84 -1.74
CA LEU A 108 -15.29 1.15 -0.45
C LEU A 108 -14.23 0.04 -0.26
N PRO A 109 -14.00 -0.87 -1.25
CA PRO A 109 -12.88 -1.80 -1.19
C PRO A 109 -11.51 -1.13 -1.09
N ALA A 110 -11.29 -0.02 -1.81
CA ALA A 110 -10.03 0.72 -1.72
C ALA A 110 -9.79 1.29 -0.31
N LEU A 111 -10.82 1.86 0.32
CA LEU A 111 -10.74 2.36 1.69
C LEU A 111 -10.45 1.25 2.71
N LEU A 112 -11.07 0.07 2.52
CA LEU A 112 -10.80 -1.11 3.35
C LEU A 112 -9.37 -1.62 3.18
N LEU A 113 -8.86 -1.68 1.94
CA LEU A 113 -7.47 -2.03 1.67
C LEU A 113 -6.52 -1.03 2.34
N PHE A 114 -6.77 0.27 2.16
CA PHE A 114 -5.96 1.33 2.76
C PHE A 114 -5.91 1.24 4.29
N SER A 115 -7.08 1.08 4.94
CA SER A 115 -7.16 0.98 6.40
C SER A 115 -6.48 -0.27 6.96
N SER A 116 -6.46 -1.38 6.20
CA SER A 116 -5.79 -2.62 6.60
C SER A 116 -4.25 -2.58 6.49
N ASN A 117 -3.68 -1.55 5.86
CA ASN A 117 -2.24 -1.42 5.61
C ASN A 117 -1.38 -1.52 6.88
N SER A 118 -1.79 -0.88 7.97
CA SER A 118 -1.06 -0.89 9.25
C SER A 118 -1.04 -2.28 9.87
N PHE A 119 -2.17 -2.99 9.82
CA PHE A 119 -2.32 -4.35 10.31
C PHE A 119 -1.46 -5.33 9.50
N VAL A 120 -1.58 -5.30 8.16
CA VAL A 120 -0.86 -6.22 7.28
C VAL A 120 0.66 -6.00 7.38
N ASN A 121 1.13 -4.76 7.44
CA ASN A 121 2.55 -4.47 7.66
C ASN A 121 3.05 -4.99 9.01
N SER A 122 2.26 -4.82 10.07
CA SER A 122 2.60 -5.33 11.41
C SER A 122 2.70 -6.86 11.41
N VAL A 123 1.74 -7.55 10.80
CA VAL A 123 1.76 -9.02 10.65
C VAL A 123 2.95 -9.48 9.81
N ALA A 124 3.25 -8.79 8.72
CA ALA A 124 4.39 -9.11 7.87
C ALA A 124 5.73 -8.93 8.60
N GLN A 125 5.87 -7.89 9.42
CA GLN A 125 7.08 -7.68 10.24
C GLN A 125 7.24 -8.75 11.31
N ILE A 126 6.16 -9.12 12.01
CA ILE A 126 6.17 -10.18 13.02
C ILE A 126 6.56 -11.53 12.40
N ASN A 127 6.04 -11.84 11.21
CA ASN A 127 6.34 -13.09 10.51
C ASN A 127 7.74 -13.11 9.86
N GLY A 128 8.21 -11.98 9.34
CA GLY A 128 9.53 -11.85 8.71
C GLY A 128 10.69 -11.91 9.71
N THR A 129 10.46 -11.41 10.92
CA THR A 129 11.51 -11.27 11.95
C THR A 129 11.52 -12.49 12.88
N PRO A 130 12.64 -13.22 13.01
CA PRO A 130 12.68 -14.48 13.76
C PRO A 130 12.45 -14.27 15.25
N ALA A 131 13.00 -13.19 15.82
CA ALA A 131 12.89 -12.85 17.24
C ALA A 131 11.43 -12.58 17.65
N PHE A 132 10.69 -11.83 16.84
CA PHE A 132 9.25 -11.61 17.08
C PHE A 132 8.46 -12.90 16.92
N ARG A 133 8.76 -13.70 15.89
CA ARG A 133 8.07 -14.98 15.68
C ARG A 133 8.27 -15.96 16.84
N SER A 134 9.47 -16.02 17.44
CA SER A 134 9.71 -16.86 18.63
C SER A 134 8.98 -16.36 19.86
N PHE A 135 8.76 -15.05 19.99
CA PHE A 135 8.01 -14.46 21.10
C PHE A 135 6.50 -14.72 21.00
N PHE A 136 5.90 -14.58 19.80
CA PHE A 136 4.45 -14.71 19.61
C PHE A 136 3.93 -16.14 19.38
N ARG A 137 4.79 -17.08 18.94
CA ARG A 137 4.42 -18.50 18.79
C ARG A 137 3.88 -19.17 20.07
N PRO A 138 4.52 -19.02 21.25
CA PRO A 138 3.98 -19.62 22.47
C PRO A 138 2.68 -18.97 22.92
N VAL A 139 2.55 -17.64 22.81
CA VAL A 139 1.34 -16.89 23.20
C VAL A 139 0.12 -17.30 22.39
N SER A 140 0.27 -17.45 21.06
CA SER A 140 -0.82 -17.90 20.18
C SER A 140 -1.29 -19.33 20.47
N ARG A 141 -0.39 -20.22 20.90
CA ARG A 141 -0.75 -21.60 21.31
C ARG A 141 -1.56 -21.64 22.61
N ILE A 142 -1.23 -20.78 23.57
CA ILE A 142 -1.96 -20.72 24.85
C ILE A 142 -3.38 -20.20 24.64
N GLY A 143 -3.56 -19.16 23.83
CA GLY A 143 -4.88 -18.64 23.48
C GLY A 143 -5.76 -19.65 22.75
N ALA A 144 -5.20 -20.40 21.79
CA ALA A 144 -5.92 -21.45 21.07
C ALA A 144 -6.38 -22.60 22.00
N ASN A 145 -5.53 -22.98 22.96
CA ASN A 145 -5.86 -24.02 23.93
C ASN A 145 -6.94 -23.57 24.93
N GLN A 146 -6.95 -22.29 25.35
CA GLN A 146 -8.02 -21.77 26.21
C GLN A 146 -9.38 -21.69 25.50
N ILE A 147 -9.40 -21.28 24.22
CA ILE A 147 -10.64 -21.24 23.42
C ILE A 147 -11.18 -22.66 23.15
N SER A 148 -10.29 -23.65 23.00
CA SER A 148 -10.69 -25.05 22.87
C SER A 148 -11.22 -25.63 24.18
N SER A 149 -10.70 -25.19 25.34
CA SER A 149 -11.13 -25.66 26.65
C SER A 149 -12.41 -24.99 27.16
N SER A 150 -12.80 -23.83 26.61
CA SER A 150 -14.06 -23.14 26.97
C SER A 150 -15.27 -23.59 26.13
N LYS A 151 -15.08 -24.53 25.21
CA LYS A 151 -16.13 -25.11 24.34
C LYS A 151 -16.51 -26.55 24.72
N LEU A 152 -15.92 -27.08 25.79
CA LEU A 152 -16.32 -28.31 26.49
C LEU A 152 -16.98 -27.94 27.81
#